data_AF-A0A2D4GAX3-F1
#
_entry.id   AF-A0A2D4GAX3-F1
#
_cell.length_a   1.000
_cell.length_b   1.000
_cell.length_c   1.000
_cell.angle_alpha   90.00
_cell.angle_beta   90.00
_cell.angle_gamma   90.00
#
_symmetry.space_group_name_H-M   'P 1'
#
loop_
_entity.id
_entity.type
_entity.pdbx_description
1 polymer ?
#
loop_
_entity_poly.entity_id
_entity_poly.type
_entity_poly.pdbx_seq_one_letter_code
_entity_poly.pdbx_strand_id
1 'polypeptide(L)'
;VSKEMEDSLVYLEMDKTATYLRFQNVPESKDEDLEQLIAEIVAEVLKQDKDDILKELDEVYRVITNYARHHKCPKEVRFARRKVQDIIYKISREETITYKDKEILVLKQIPRR
;
A
#
# COMPACT_ATOMS: atom_id res chain seq x y z
N VAL A 1 -22.01 -13.31 20.49
CA VAL A 1 -21.49 -13.48 19.11
C VAL A 1 -21.18 -14.95 18.96
N SER A 2 -21.71 -15.63 17.94
CA SER A 2 -21.41 -17.05 17.74
C SER A 2 -20.00 -17.20 17.16
N LYS A 3 -19.30 -18.28 17.52
CA LYS A 3 -17.95 -18.58 17.01
C LYS A 3 -17.91 -18.60 15.47
N GLU A 4 -19.00 -19.06 14.85
CA GLU A 4 -19.19 -19.07 13.39
C GLU A 4 -19.24 -17.66 12.77
N MET A 5 -19.82 -16.67 13.47
CA MET A 5 -19.81 -15.28 13.01
C MET A 5 -18.42 -14.67 13.09
N GLU A 6 -17.64 -15.01 14.12
CA GLU A 6 -16.24 -14.56 14.25
C GLU A 6 -15.37 -15.16 13.15
N ASP A 7 -15.49 -16.47 12.89
CA ASP A 7 -14.74 -17.14 11.81
C ASP A 7 -15.11 -16.59 10.42
N SER A 8 -16.39 -16.26 10.21
CA SER A 8 -16.87 -15.63 8.97
C SER A 8 -16.32 -14.21 8.80
N LEU A 9 -16.27 -13.43 9.88
CA LEU A 9 -15.69 -12.09 9.89
C LEU A 9 -14.20 -12.14 9.55
N VAL A 10 -13.46 -13.06 10.17
CA VAL A 10 -12.02 -13.26 9.91
C VAL A 10 -11.79 -13.62 8.44
N TYR A 11 -12.61 -14.49 7.86
CA TYR A 11 -12.47 -14.84 6.43
C TYR A 11 -12.64 -13.64 5.50
N LEU A 12 -13.64 -12.79 5.77
CA LEU A 12 -13.89 -11.57 5.00
C LEU A 12 -12.75 -10.55 5.15
N GLU A 13 -12.20 -10.42 6.36
CA GLU A 13 -11.03 -9.57 6.61
C GLU A 13 -9.77 -10.11 5.94
N MET A 14 -9.59 -11.43 5.88
CA MET A 14 -8.47 -12.07 5.18
C MET A 14 -8.53 -11.81 3.67
N ASP A 15 -9.69 -11.94 3.04
CA ASP A 15 -9.85 -11.66 1.60
C ASP A 15 -9.64 -10.18 1.27
N LYS A 16 -10.10 -9.28 2.15
CA LYS A 16 -9.81 -7.85 2.03
C LYS A 16 -8.32 -7.56 2.22
N THR A 17 -7.69 -8.08 3.27
CA THR A 17 -6.29 -7.78 3.57
C THR A 17 -5.32 -8.30 2.51
N ALA A 18 -5.64 -9.42 1.86
CA ALA A 18 -4.86 -9.97 0.76
C ALA A 18 -4.72 -9.00 -0.43
N THR A 19 -5.66 -8.06 -0.59
CA THR A 19 -5.68 -7.14 -1.74
C THR A 19 -4.81 -5.90 -1.52
N TYR A 20 -4.28 -5.72 -0.31
CA TYR A 20 -3.44 -4.57 0.00
C TYR A 20 -1.96 -4.84 -0.28
N LEU A 21 -1.31 -3.84 -0.84
CA LEU A 21 0.14 -3.71 -0.84
C LEU A 21 0.59 -2.74 0.26
N ARG A 22 1.78 -3.01 0.80
CA ARG A 22 2.43 -2.23 1.85
C ARG A 22 3.68 -1.60 1.27
N PHE A 23 3.63 -0.28 1.12
CA PHE A 23 4.75 0.55 0.70
C PHE A 23 5.49 1.06 1.93
N GLN A 24 6.78 0.78 1.99
CA GLN A 24 7.67 1.25 3.06
C GLN A 24 8.58 2.34 2.54
N ASN A 25 9.07 3.17 3.46
CA ASN A 25 10.03 4.24 3.18
C ASN A 25 9.49 5.36 2.26
N VAL A 26 8.16 5.51 2.18
CA VAL A 26 7.54 6.63 1.48
C VAL A 26 7.86 7.93 2.23
N PRO A 27 8.39 8.98 1.57
CA PRO A 27 8.70 10.24 2.23
C PRO A 27 7.45 10.81 2.93
N GLU A 28 7.64 11.45 4.09
CA GLU A 28 6.58 12.15 4.81
C GLU A 28 6.87 13.65 4.83
N SER A 29 5.86 14.43 4.49
CA SER A 29 5.80 15.88 4.59
C SER A 29 4.43 16.28 5.15
N LYS A 30 4.34 17.52 5.66
CA LYS A 30 3.22 17.93 6.50
C LYS A 30 1.93 18.18 5.71
N ASP A 31 2.05 18.52 4.43
CA ASP A 31 0.95 18.86 3.53
C ASP A 31 0.93 17.88 2.34
N GLU A 32 0.81 16.58 2.63
CA GLU A 32 0.82 15.55 1.58
C GLU A 32 -0.58 15.09 1.19
N ASP A 33 -0.86 15.19 -0.11
CA ASP A 33 -1.91 14.42 -0.76
C ASP A 33 -1.41 13.00 -1.04
N LEU A 34 -1.73 12.07 -0.12
CA LEU A 34 -1.30 10.66 -0.21
C LEU A 34 -1.72 9.98 -1.52
N GLU A 35 -2.92 10.29 -1.98
CA GLU A 35 -3.46 9.74 -3.23
C GLU A 35 -2.65 10.18 -4.44
N GLN A 36 -2.29 11.48 -4.52
CA GLN A 36 -1.46 12.00 -5.61
C GLN A 36 -0.05 11.42 -5.58
N LEU A 37 0.54 11.29 -4.39
CA LEU A 37 1.89 10.75 -4.24
C LEU A 37 1.95 9.27 -4.67
N ILE A 38 0.96 8.47 -4.27
CA ILE A 38 0.88 7.06 -4.68
C ILE A 38 0.54 6.96 -6.16
N ALA A 39 -0.37 7.79 -6.69
CA ALA A 39 -0.66 7.83 -8.11
C ALA A 39 0.60 8.15 -8.94
N GLU A 40 1.43 9.08 -8.48
CA GLU A 40 2.69 9.41 -9.15
C GLU A 40 3.66 8.23 -9.17
N ILE A 41 3.88 7.56 -8.03
CA ILE A 41 4.76 6.38 -7.95
C ILE A 41 4.24 5.25 -8.84
N VAL A 42 2.93 4.98 -8.78
CA VAL A 42 2.32 3.90 -9.57
C VAL A 42 2.32 4.25 -11.06
N ALA A 43 2.14 5.52 -11.43
CA ALA A 43 2.24 6.01 -12.80
C ALA A 43 3.65 5.82 -13.36
N GLU A 44 4.67 6.09 -12.57
CA GLU A 44 6.06 5.87 -12.95
C GLU A 44 6.36 4.38 -13.15
N VAL A 45 5.90 3.52 -12.24
CA VAL A 45 6.07 2.06 -12.31
C VAL A 45 5.32 1.45 -13.50
N LEU A 46 4.09 1.89 -13.77
CA LEU A 46 3.25 1.35 -14.86
C LEU A 46 3.41 2.10 -16.19
N LYS A 47 4.14 3.22 -16.21
CA LYS A 47 4.27 4.16 -17.34
C LYS A 47 2.91 4.59 -17.91
N GLN A 48 1.96 4.87 -17.02
CA GLN A 48 0.59 5.32 -17.35
C GLN A 48 0.35 6.75 -16.87
N ASP A 49 -0.73 7.36 -17.36
CA ASP A 49 -1.16 8.69 -16.93
C ASP A 49 -1.61 8.71 -15.46
N LYS A 50 -1.21 9.76 -14.74
CA LYS A 50 -1.51 9.94 -13.30
C LYS A 50 -3.02 10.05 -13.03
N ASP A 51 -3.76 10.73 -13.91
CA ASP A 51 -5.19 10.99 -13.75
C ASP A 51 -6.05 9.73 -13.87
N ASP A 52 -5.64 8.79 -14.71
CA ASP A 52 -6.35 7.51 -14.85
C ASP A 52 -6.09 6.61 -13.65
N ILE A 53 -4.88 6.68 -13.09
CA ILE A 53 -4.56 5.95 -11.86
C ILE A 53 -5.35 6.53 -10.68
N LEU A 54 -5.42 7.86 -10.53
CA LEU A 54 -6.17 8.53 -9.47
C LEU A 54 -7.64 8.09 -9.42
N LYS A 55 -8.31 7.98 -10.58
CA LYS A 55 -9.70 7.53 -10.67
C LYS A 55 -9.90 6.07 -10.26
N GLU A 56 -8.85 5.25 -10.35
CA GLU A 56 -8.88 3.83 -10.03
C GLU A 56 -8.30 3.49 -8.65
N LEU A 57 -7.86 4.48 -7.86
CA LEU A 57 -7.44 4.25 -6.48
C LEU A 57 -8.69 4.00 -5.61
N ASP A 58 -8.75 2.83 -4.95
CA ASP A 58 -9.83 2.54 -4.02
C ASP A 58 -9.54 3.15 -2.63
N GLU A 59 -8.50 2.64 -1.96
CA GLU A 59 -8.14 3.05 -0.60
C GLU A 59 -6.64 3.25 -0.46
N VAL A 60 -6.25 4.42 0.06
CA VAL A 60 -4.86 4.78 0.38
C VAL A 60 -4.82 5.38 1.78
N TYR A 61 -4.03 4.79 2.68
CA TYR A 61 -3.86 5.34 4.02
C TYR A 61 -2.50 5.00 4.63
N ARG A 62 -2.01 5.90 5.50
CA ARG A 62 -0.84 5.64 6.33
C ARG A 62 -1.21 4.81 7.55
N VAL A 63 -0.53 3.69 7.76
CA VAL A 63 -0.64 2.86 8.94
C VAL A 63 0.27 3.43 10.02
N ILE A 64 -0.34 3.80 11.14
CA ILE A 64 0.41 4.29 12.30
C ILE A 64 0.67 3.11 13.24
N THR A 65 1.91 2.65 13.29
CA THR A 65 2.36 1.66 14.28
C THR A 65 2.99 2.37 15.48
N ASN A 66 2.84 1.82 16.69
CA ASN A 66 3.50 2.37 17.89
C ASN A 66 5.03 2.39 17.71
N TYR A 67 5.59 1.39 17.05
CA TYR A 67 7.00 1.35 16.71
C TYR A 67 7.43 2.58 15.90
N ALA A 68 6.73 2.89 14.80
CA ALA A 68 7.04 4.08 13.99
C ALA A 68 6.95 5.38 14.79
N ARG A 69 5.97 5.49 15.71
CA ARG A 69 5.85 6.65 16.61
C ARG A 69 7.06 6.82 17.52
N HIS A 70 7.54 5.73 18.13
CA HIS A 70 8.66 5.80 19.09
C HIS A 70 10.01 6.01 18.39
N HIS A 71 10.22 5.39 17.23
CA HIS A 71 11.50 5.39 16.54
C HIS A 71 11.63 6.45 15.42
N LYS A 72 10.61 7.30 15.24
CA LYS A 72 10.55 8.32 14.16
C LYS A 72 10.82 7.71 12.77
N CYS A 73 10.36 6.47 12.55
CA CYS A 73 10.46 5.82 11.26
C CYS A 73 9.35 6.34 10.32
N PRO A 74 9.59 6.37 8.99
CA PRO A 74 8.53 6.64 8.02
C PRO A 74 7.37 5.65 8.23
N LYS A 75 6.15 6.16 8.27
CA LYS A 75 4.94 5.35 8.33
C LYS A 75 4.71 4.69 6.98
N GLU A 76 3.96 3.61 7.05
CA GLU A 76 3.80 2.71 5.92
C GLU A 76 2.49 3.02 5.24
N VAL A 77 2.47 3.01 3.91
CA VAL A 77 1.27 3.28 3.14
C VAL A 77 0.66 1.97 2.70
N ARG A 78 -0.64 1.80 2.97
CA ARG A 78 -1.43 0.70 2.42
C ARG A 78 -2.16 1.19 1.19
N PHE A 79 -2.12 0.35 0.17
CA PHE A 79 -2.69 0.61 -1.14
C PHE A 79 -3.58 -0.56 -1.55
N ALA A 80 -4.84 -0.30 -1.86
CA ALA A 80 -5.76 -1.27 -2.43
C ALA A 80 -5.99 -0.98 -3.92
N ARG A 81 -5.58 -1.93 -4.78
CA ARG A 81 -6.07 -2.03 -6.17
C ARG A 81 -5.88 -3.45 -6.68
N ARG A 82 -6.97 -4.23 -6.72
CA ARG A 82 -6.93 -5.66 -7.07
C ARG A 82 -6.28 -5.96 -8.43
N LYS A 83 -6.51 -5.11 -9.44
CA LYS A 83 -6.06 -5.38 -10.83
C LYS A 83 -4.56 -5.18 -11.05
N VAL A 84 -3.97 -4.14 -10.47
CA VAL A 84 -2.53 -3.82 -10.66
C VAL A 84 -1.65 -4.36 -9.56
N GLN A 85 -2.22 -4.85 -8.44
CA GLN A 85 -1.44 -5.41 -7.34
C GLN A 85 -0.42 -6.45 -7.81
N ASP A 86 -0.84 -7.44 -8.59
CA ASP A 86 0.04 -8.52 -9.04
C ASP A 86 1.08 -8.04 -10.06
N ILE A 87 0.74 -7.03 -10.86
CA ILE A 87 1.67 -6.43 -11.84
C ILE A 87 2.75 -5.67 -11.09
N ILE A 88 2.36 -4.78 -10.17
CA ILE A 88 3.29 -3.99 -9.35
C ILE A 88 4.20 -4.91 -8.53
N TYR A 89 3.66 -5.99 -7.96
CA TYR A 89 4.46 -6.93 -7.17
C TYR A 89 5.43 -7.76 -8.01
N LYS A 90 5.09 -8.06 -9.27
CA LYS A 90 6.04 -8.69 -10.21
C LYS A 90 7.17 -7.72 -10.56
N ILE A 91 6.82 -6.48 -10.89
CA ILE A 91 7.81 -5.44 -11.21
C ILE A 91 8.74 -5.17 -10.02
N SER A 92 8.20 -5.06 -8.80
CA SER A 92 9.01 -4.82 -7.60
C SER A 92 9.97 -5.96 -7.23
N ARG A 93 9.81 -7.15 -7.82
CA ARG A 93 10.75 -8.26 -7.69
C ARG A 93 11.90 -8.18 -8.70
N GLU A 94 11.64 -7.58 -9.86
CA GLU A 94 12.58 -7.47 -10.97
C GLU A 94 13.39 -6.17 -10.88
N GLU A 95 12.76 -5.07 -10.46
CA GLU A 95 13.32 -3.73 -10.44
C GLU A 95 13.11 -3.04 -9.08
N THR A 96 14.10 -2.26 -8.65
CA THR A 96 14.00 -1.46 -7.44
C THR A 96 13.22 -0.17 -7.73
N ILE A 97 12.09 0.01 -7.06
CA ILE A 97 11.28 1.22 -7.20
C ILE A 97 11.99 2.33 -6.43
N THR A 98 12.52 3.31 -7.16
CA THR A 98 13.12 4.51 -6.59
C THR A 98 12.17 5.68 -6.77
N TYR A 99 12.00 6.49 -5.74
CA TYR A 99 11.21 7.72 -5.79
C TYR A 99 11.96 8.81 -5.02
N LYS A 100 12.29 9.92 -5.70
CA LYS A 100 13.06 11.04 -5.12
C LYS A 100 14.34 10.55 -4.40
N ASP A 101 15.12 9.72 -5.10
CA ASP A 101 16.39 9.15 -4.63
C ASP A 101 16.30 8.21 -3.41
N LYS A 102 15.08 7.78 -3.05
CA LYS A 102 14.84 6.78 -2.00
C LYS A 102 14.26 5.51 -2.59
N GLU A 103 14.80 4.39 -2.15
CA GLU A 103 14.25 3.08 -2.47
C GLU A 103 12.97 2.84 -1.66
N ILE A 104 11.90 2.48 -2.37
CA ILE A 104 10.62 2.11 -1.81
C ILE A 104 10.51 0.60 -1.86
N LEU A 105 10.28 -0.01 -0.69
CA LEU A 105 10.03 -1.44 -0.59
C LEU A 105 8.54 -1.72 -0.68
N VAL A 106 8.17 -2.64 -1.56
CA VAL A 106 6.78 -3.08 -1.76
C VAL A 106 6.61 -4.50 -1.24
N LEU A 107 5.70 -4.68 -0.29
CA LEU A 107 5.42 -5.97 0.35
C LEU A 107 3.93 -6.32 0.25
N LYS A 108 3.62 -7.62 0.20
CA LYS A 108 2.23 -8.07 0.36
C LYS A 108 1.77 -7.90 1.82
N GLN A 109 0.53 -7.47 2.02
CA GLN A 109 -0.06 -7.47 3.35
C GLN A 109 -0.44 -8.91 3.74
N ILE A 110 0.11 -9.38 4.86
CA ILE A 110 -0.22 -10.69 5.42
C ILE A 110 -1.11 -10.45 6.64
N PRO A 111 -2.35 -10.96 6.66
CA PRO A 111 -3.18 -10.93 7.86
C PRO A 111 -2.52 -11.75 8.97
N ARG A 112 -2.46 -11.19 10.17
CA ARG A 112 -2.01 -11.89 11.38
C ARG A 112 -3.25 -12.42 12.10
N ARG A 113 -3.19 -13.68 12.53
CA ARG A 113 -4.21 -14.34 13.36
C ARG A 113 -3.98 -14.06 14.83
#